data_AF-A0A7Y6XLL0-F1
#
_entry.id   AF-A0A7Y6XLL0-F1
#
_cell.length_a   1.000
_cell.length_b   1.000
_cell.length_c   1.000
_cell.angle_alpha   90.00
_cell.angle_beta   90.00
_cell.angle_gamma   90.00
#
_symmetry.space_group_name_H-M   'P 1'
#
loop_
_entity.id
_entity.type
_entity.pdbx_description
1 polymer ?
#
loop_
_entity_poly.entity_id
_entity_poly.type
_entity_poly.pdbx_seq_one_letter_code
_entity_poly.pdbx_strand_id
1 'polypeptide(L)'
;MRNTWTLGAMGAALAAVLAAGGCYDFDAAQKRCREEGRCEQQVIPDAGCIPTSTSEDSPDDAFADSDCDGVDGRASSGLFVDPENGDDTSGTGTRDAPLRTVGQALARLRQWDGGVPTRLYLAGGTYAEGELVLDVPVSLHGGYSGRDGGWGRASGLVAVLDNGGATGLTVQGVTDAGIVLEYLRIRSADAVEPGQASVALRVLDSSGVRLRHTVLEAGRGGTGAEGTPGDTGTPGPIGMDGQPPGGDPPVFLGVGGTGGVNTACPGPDGRSGGRGADGVSRSAGMDGGAGQPAPTSGATVPGGAGGRAGSRVDSTCPPGAACTCTGENGSHGDPGTQGDAGSAGSPGGASLGTFSEQTHTWSPGAEQQGGMGEPGEPGSGGGGGGSGSSCDLTSRPSTPVAASGGGGGGGAGGCGGLAGRGGG
;
A
#
# COMPACT_ATOMS: atom_id res chain seq x y z
N MET A 1 72.41 -36.53 38.46
CA MET A 1 71.03 -36.13 38.81
C MET A 1 70.30 -35.90 37.49
N ARG A 2 69.81 -36.94 36.79
CA ARG A 2 68.53 -37.65 37.02
C ARG A 2 67.37 -36.67 37.27
N ASN A 3 66.60 -36.38 36.23
CA ASN A 3 65.16 -36.61 36.24
C ASN A 3 64.67 -36.99 34.84
N THR A 4 63.98 -38.13 34.83
CA THR A 4 63.39 -38.87 33.71
C THR A 4 61.92 -38.46 33.52
N TRP A 5 61.30 -39.07 32.48
CA TRP A 5 59.87 -39.20 32.12
C TRP A 5 59.43 -38.25 31.00
N THR A 6 58.89 -38.68 29.85
CA THR A 6 58.44 -40.01 29.38
C THR A 6 58.26 -39.95 27.86
N LEU A 7 58.65 -41.02 27.16
CA LEU A 7 58.21 -41.34 25.79
C LEU A 7 56.71 -41.65 25.76
N GLY A 8 56.04 -41.32 24.64
CA GLY A 8 54.65 -41.75 24.43
C GLY A 8 54.14 -41.57 23.00
N ALA A 9 54.41 -42.56 22.15
CA ALA A 9 53.45 -43.07 21.17
C ALA A 9 52.97 -42.18 19.98
N MET A 10 53.86 -41.52 19.24
CA MET A 10 53.53 -41.04 17.87
C MET A 10 54.43 -41.61 16.76
N GLY A 11 55.50 -42.34 17.10
CA GLY A 11 56.48 -42.80 16.10
C GLY A 11 56.16 -44.12 15.39
N ALA A 12 55.19 -44.92 15.90
CA ALA A 12 54.94 -46.27 15.37
C ALA A 12 53.77 -46.36 14.38
N ALA A 13 52.91 -45.33 14.29
CA ALA A 13 51.77 -45.35 13.35
C ALA A 13 52.15 -44.87 11.94
N LEU A 14 53.18 -44.02 11.79
CA LEU A 14 53.55 -43.48 10.48
C LEU A 14 54.43 -44.43 9.64
N ALA A 15 55.15 -45.36 10.28
CA ALA A 15 56.01 -46.32 9.58
C ALA A 15 55.27 -47.62 9.15
N ALA A 16 54.06 -47.86 9.67
CA ALA A 16 53.25 -49.02 9.29
C ALA A 16 52.33 -48.77 8.08
N VAL A 17 52.00 -47.50 7.78
CA VAL A 17 51.12 -47.14 6.64
C VAL A 17 51.87 -47.06 5.31
N LEU A 18 53.21 -46.90 5.33
CA LEU A 18 54.03 -46.83 4.11
C LEU A 18 54.64 -48.18 3.67
N ALA A 19 54.45 -49.26 4.44
CA ALA A 19 54.98 -50.59 4.14
C ALA A 19 53.90 -51.66 3.87
N ALA A 20 52.62 -51.33 4.07
CA ALA A 20 51.54 -52.10 3.48
C ALA A 20 51.16 -51.40 2.18
N GLY A 21 51.45 -52.03 1.04
CA GLY A 21 50.82 -51.68 -0.23
C GLY A 21 49.32 -51.84 -0.08
N GLY A 22 48.67 -50.83 0.47
CA GLY A 22 47.23 -50.70 0.47
C GLY A 22 46.84 -50.58 -0.99
N CYS A 23 46.48 -51.69 -1.60
CA CYS A 23 45.74 -51.67 -2.85
C CYS A 23 44.49 -50.87 -2.53
N TYR A 24 44.47 -49.61 -2.97
CA TYR A 24 43.22 -48.89 -3.08
C TYR A 24 42.36 -49.77 -3.96
N ASP A 25 41.30 -50.31 -3.37
CA ASP A 25 40.32 -51.11 -4.11
C ASP A 25 39.51 -50.13 -4.96
N PHE A 26 40.12 -49.76 -6.09
CA PHE A 26 39.54 -48.85 -7.07
C PHE A 26 38.24 -49.42 -7.61
N ASP A 27 38.08 -50.75 -7.67
CA ASP A 27 36.84 -51.41 -8.07
C ASP A 27 35.74 -51.18 -7.03
N ALA A 28 36.04 -51.33 -5.74
CA ALA A 28 35.07 -51.04 -4.68
C ALA A 28 34.76 -49.55 -4.56
N ALA A 29 35.73 -48.66 -4.81
CA ALA A 29 35.51 -47.21 -4.85
C ALA A 29 34.67 -46.80 -6.06
N GLN A 30 34.94 -47.36 -7.24
CA GLN A 30 34.18 -47.13 -8.47
C GLN A 30 32.76 -47.71 -8.35
N LYS A 31 32.60 -48.88 -7.73
CA LYS A 31 31.30 -49.49 -7.47
C LYS A 31 30.46 -48.62 -6.54
N ARG A 32 31.02 -48.14 -5.41
CA ARG A 32 30.35 -47.18 -4.54
C ARG A 32 30.02 -45.88 -5.27
N CYS A 33 30.94 -45.37 -6.08
CA CYS A 33 30.71 -44.17 -6.88
C CYS A 33 29.56 -44.35 -7.89
N ARG A 34 29.42 -45.55 -8.50
CA ARG A 34 28.30 -45.89 -9.39
C ARG A 34 26.99 -46.10 -8.64
N GLU A 35 27.01 -46.78 -7.49
CA GLU A 35 25.85 -47.02 -6.63
C GLU A 35 25.31 -45.71 -6.02
N GLU A 36 26.20 -44.77 -5.70
CA GLU A 36 25.88 -43.41 -5.26
C GLU A 36 25.54 -42.47 -6.44
N GLY A 37 25.65 -42.94 -7.69
CA GLY A 37 25.39 -42.15 -8.90
C GLY A 37 26.39 -41.01 -9.16
N ARG A 38 27.56 -41.04 -8.51
CA ARG A 38 28.61 -40.01 -8.54
C ARG A 38 29.62 -40.18 -9.68
N CYS A 39 29.65 -41.35 -10.32
CA CYS A 39 30.50 -41.63 -11.48
C CYS A 39 29.62 -42.22 -12.59
N GLU A 40 29.51 -41.50 -13.70
CA GLU A 40 28.81 -41.99 -14.89
C GLU A 40 29.63 -43.10 -15.56
N GLN A 41 28.93 -44.05 -16.17
CA GLN A 41 29.54 -45.03 -17.06
C GLN A 41 30.21 -44.26 -18.20
N GLN A 42 31.45 -44.62 -18.57
CA GLN A 42 32.10 -44.11 -19.78
C GLN A 42 31.08 -44.23 -20.92
N VAL A 43 30.56 -43.08 -21.36
CA VAL A 43 29.53 -43.01 -22.40
C VAL A 43 30.14 -43.66 -23.63
N ILE A 44 29.51 -44.72 -24.12
CA ILE A 44 29.84 -45.26 -25.43
C ILE A 44 29.53 -44.09 -26.37
N PRO A 45 30.52 -43.54 -27.11
CA PRO A 45 30.28 -42.40 -27.97
C PRO A 45 29.04 -42.70 -28.80
N ASP A 46 28.11 -41.76 -28.76
CA ASP A 46 26.82 -41.88 -29.44
C ASP A 46 27.09 -42.37 -30.86
N ALA A 47 26.40 -43.42 -31.31
CA ALA A 47 26.83 -44.19 -32.48
C ALA A 47 26.71 -43.33 -33.78
N GLY A 48 27.72 -42.51 -34.05
CA GLY A 48 27.73 -41.48 -35.09
C GLY A 48 28.41 -40.17 -34.72
N CYS A 49 28.69 -39.90 -33.44
CA CYS A 49 29.40 -38.70 -32.99
C CYS A 49 30.93 -38.93 -32.98
N ILE A 50 31.69 -37.98 -33.54
CA ILE A 50 33.16 -37.99 -33.53
C ILE A 50 33.62 -36.83 -32.65
N PRO A 51 34.24 -37.09 -31.48
CA PRO A 51 34.57 -36.02 -30.54
C PRO A 51 35.62 -35.10 -31.15
N THR A 52 35.32 -33.80 -31.17
CA THR A 52 36.23 -32.74 -31.65
C THR A 52 37.05 -32.15 -30.52
N SER A 53 36.69 -32.42 -29.26
CA SER A 53 37.45 -32.05 -28.07
C SER A 53 37.27 -33.12 -26.98
N THR A 54 38.21 -33.19 -26.02
CA THR A 54 38.11 -34.11 -24.86
C THR A 54 38.16 -33.37 -23.51
N SER A 55 38.29 -32.04 -23.53
CA SER A 55 38.52 -31.25 -22.31
C SER A 55 37.60 -30.04 -22.14
N GLU A 56 37.01 -29.50 -23.20
CA GLU A 56 36.11 -28.34 -23.11
C GLU A 56 34.85 -28.55 -23.95
N ASP A 57 33.78 -28.98 -23.28
CA ASP A 57 32.43 -28.94 -23.80
C ASP A 57 31.59 -28.04 -22.89
N SER A 58 31.20 -26.87 -23.41
CA SER A 58 30.38 -25.89 -22.71
C SER A 58 29.15 -25.61 -23.56
N PRO A 59 27.94 -25.48 -22.96
CA PRO A 59 26.74 -25.16 -23.70
C PRO A 59 26.96 -23.93 -24.59
N ASP A 60 26.81 -24.11 -25.90
CA ASP A 60 27.08 -23.09 -26.91
C ASP A 60 25.89 -22.85 -27.86
N ASP A 61 26.05 -21.94 -28.82
CA ASP A 61 24.97 -21.58 -29.75
C ASP A 61 24.88 -22.52 -30.96
N ALA A 62 25.86 -23.41 -31.15
CA ALA A 62 25.82 -24.47 -32.15
C ALA A 62 25.10 -25.73 -31.63
N PHE A 63 24.85 -25.82 -30.32
CA PHE A 63 24.26 -26.98 -29.65
C PHE A 63 25.07 -28.26 -29.88
N ALA A 64 26.39 -28.11 -29.93
CA ALA A 64 27.30 -29.15 -30.38
C ALA A 64 27.84 -29.97 -29.20
N ASP A 65 27.38 -31.22 -29.08
CA ASP A 65 28.02 -32.24 -28.24
C ASP A 65 29.41 -32.57 -28.84
N SER A 66 30.42 -31.90 -28.30
CA SER A 66 31.79 -31.87 -28.81
C SER A 66 32.67 -32.93 -28.17
N ASP A 67 32.32 -33.42 -26.98
CA ASP A 67 32.95 -34.56 -26.31
C ASP A 67 32.18 -35.88 -26.43
N CYS A 68 31.05 -35.86 -27.17
CA CYS A 68 30.19 -37.00 -27.51
C CYS A 68 29.66 -37.74 -26.27
N ASP A 69 29.40 -37.00 -25.18
CA ASP A 69 28.89 -37.57 -23.93
C ASP A 69 27.36 -37.61 -23.88
N GLY A 70 26.70 -37.10 -24.92
CA GLY A 70 25.25 -37.12 -25.14
C GLY A 70 24.53 -35.84 -24.76
N VAL A 71 25.25 -34.77 -24.36
CA VAL A 71 24.66 -33.45 -24.10
C VAL A 71 25.54 -32.33 -24.68
N ASP A 72 24.96 -31.17 -24.99
CA ASP A 72 25.73 -29.95 -25.29
C ASP A 72 26.23 -29.37 -23.97
N GLY A 73 27.52 -29.46 -23.70
CA GLY A 73 28.13 -29.30 -22.38
C GLY A 73 28.63 -30.63 -21.80
N ARG A 74 29.40 -30.58 -20.71
CA ARG A 74 29.88 -31.81 -20.04
C ARG A 74 28.87 -32.34 -19.03
N ALA A 75 28.29 -33.52 -19.25
CA ALA A 75 27.32 -34.14 -18.36
C ALA A 75 27.84 -34.28 -16.92
N SER A 76 29.10 -34.69 -16.75
CA SER A 76 29.74 -34.84 -15.43
C SER A 76 30.01 -33.53 -14.67
N SER A 77 29.81 -32.37 -15.31
CA SER A 77 30.05 -31.04 -14.69
C SER A 77 28.78 -30.37 -14.17
N GLY A 78 27.63 -31.03 -14.24
CA GLY A 78 26.36 -30.42 -13.85
C GLY A 78 25.35 -31.38 -13.22
N LEU A 79 24.22 -30.82 -12.80
CA LEU A 79 23.03 -31.56 -12.41
C LEU A 79 21.91 -31.35 -13.42
N PHE A 80 21.12 -32.38 -13.62
CA PHE A 80 20.01 -32.43 -14.56
C PHE A 80 18.68 -32.20 -13.83
N VAL A 81 17.88 -31.26 -14.35
CA VAL A 81 16.58 -30.89 -13.77
C VAL A 81 15.50 -30.93 -14.84
N ASP A 82 14.48 -31.75 -14.64
CA ASP A 82 13.36 -31.97 -15.55
C ASP A 82 12.03 -31.76 -14.81
N PRO A 83 11.25 -30.72 -15.15
CA PRO A 83 10.05 -30.36 -14.40
C PRO A 83 8.91 -31.37 -14.59
N GLU A 84 8.94 -32.18 -15.66
CA GLU A 84 7.89 -33.15 -15.98
C GLU A 84 8.26 -34.56 -15.49
N ASN A 85 9.51 -34.99 -15.71
CA ASN A 85 9.96 -36.37 -15.50
C ASN A 85 10.98 -36.56 -14.37
N GLY A 86 11.33 -35.48 -13.66
CA GLY A 86 12.22 -35.49 -12.51
C GLY A 86 11.52 -35.84 -11.19
N ASP A 87 12.33 -36.16 -10.16
CA ASP A 87 11.86 -36.45 -8.81
C ASP A 87 12.79 -35.80 -7.77
N ASP A 88 12.26 -34.94 -6.88
CA ASP A 88 13.07 -34.27 -5.85
C ASP A 88 13.41 -35.19 -4.66
N THR A 89 12.68 -36.30 -4.50
CA THR A 89 12.82 -37.27 -3.41
C THR A 89 13.84 -38.34 -3.75
N SER A 90 13.72 -38.96 -4.94
CA SER A 90 14.62 -40.05 -5.37
C SER A 90 15.59 -39.65 -6.48
N GLY A 91 15.42 -38.49 -7.11
CA GLY A 91 16.33 -38.01 -8.15
C GLY A 91 17.72 -37.74 -7.59
N THR A 92 18.74 -38.25 -8.27
CA THR A 92 20.14 -37.99 -7.93
C THR A 92 20.70 -36.77 -8.65
N GLY A 93 19.95 -36.21 -9.61
CA GLY A 93 20.39 -35.11 -10.47
C GLY A 93 21.24 -35.57 -11.66
N THR A 94 21.19 -36.87 -11.99
CA THR A 94 21.79 -37.43 -13.21
C THR A 94 20.79 -37.42 -14.37
N ARG A 95 21.25 -37.70 -15.59
CA ARG A 95 20.37 -37.78 -16.77
C ARG A 95 19.26 -38.81 -16.62
N ASP A 96 19.57 -39.96 -16.04
CA ASP A 96 18.64 -41.08 -15.84
C ASP A 96 17.71 -40.87 -14.63
N ALA A 97 18.09 -40.04 -13.68
CA ALA A 97 17.32 -39.73 -12.47
C ALA A 97 17.41 -38.24 -12.13
N PRO A 98 16.82 -37.36 -12.98
CA PRO A 98 16.92 -35.93 -12.80
C PRO A 98 16.11 -35.45 -11.60
N LEU A 99 16.50 -34.29 -11.07
CA LEU A 99 15.69 -33.56 -10.09
C LEU A 99 14.49 -32.93 -10.78
N ARG A 100 13.44 -32.61 -10.02
CA ARG A 100 12.23 -31.99 -10.59
C ARG A 100 12.28 -30.47 -10.53
N THR A 101 12.87 -29.93 -9.47
CA THR A 101 12.85 -28.50 -9.16
C THR A 101 14.25 -27.89 -9.13
N VAL A 102 14.37 -26.62 -9.52
CA VAL A 102 15.64 -25.89 -9.48
C VAL A 102 16.03 -25.62 -8.03
N GLY A 103 15.07 -25.31 -7.16
CA GLY A 103 15.29 -25.10 -5.73
C GLY A 103 15.93 -26.31 -5.05
N GLN A 104 15.49 -27.54 -5.40
CA GLN A 104 16.10 -28.76 -4.88
C GLN A 104 17.53 -28.97 -5.42
N ALA A 105 17.78 -28.64 -6.70
CA ALA A 105 19.11 -28.71 -7.28
C ALA A 105 20.08 -27.76 -6.56
N LEU A 106 19.66 -26.51 -6.30
CA LEU A 106 20.44 -25.55 -5.54
C LEU A 106 20.66 -26.00 -4.09
N ALA A 107 19.63 -26.56 -3.43
CA ALA A 107 19.77 -27.11 -2.09
C ALA A 107 20.81 -28.24 -2.02
N ARG A 108 20.85 -29.10 -3.05
CA ARG A 108 21.84 -30.16 -3.16
C ARG A 108 23.25 -29.62 -3.40
N LEU A 109 23.40 -28.57 -4.22
CA LEU A 109 24.70 -27.91 -4.45
C LEU A 109 25.26 -27.26 -3.19
N ARG A 110 24.41 -26.66 -2.34
CA ARG A 110 24.83 -26.10 -1.04
C ARG A 110 25.43 -27.15 -0.09
N GLN A 111 25.03 -28.41 -0.25
CA GLN A 111 25.50 -29.53 0.57
C GLN A 111 26.60 -30.35 -0.12
N TRP A 112 27.09 -29.91 -1.27
CA TRP A 112 28.03 -30.68 -2.06
C TRP A 112 29.46 -30.61 -1.51
N ASP A 113 30.01 -31.77 -1.12
CA ASP A 113 31.34 -31.89 -0.50
C ASP A 113 32.42 -32.37 -1.50
N GLY A 114 32.13 -32.35 -2.81
CA GLY A 114 33.04 -32.70 -3.90
C GLY A 114 33.39 -31.50 -4.80
N GLY A 115 34.05 -31.74 -5.93
CA GLY A 115 34.16 -30.72 -6.98
C GLY A 115 32.76 -30.25 -7.36
N VAL A 116 32.42 -29.01 -7.01
CA VAL A 116 31.05 -28.49 -7.07
C VAL A 116 30.62 -28.46 -8.54
N PRO A 117 29.48 -29.09 -8.91
CA PRO A 117 28.93 -28.96 -10.25
C PRO A 117 28.76 -27.47 -10.57
N THR A 118 29.26 -27.05 -11.73
CA THR A 118 29.27 -25.64 -12.13
C THR A 118 28.08 -25.29 -13.03
N ARG A 119 27.23 -26.28 -13.36
CA ARG A 119 26.13 -26.14 -14.31
C ARG A 119 24.85 -26.85 -13.81
N LEU A 120 23.71 -26.24 -14.09
CA LEU A 120 22.40 -26.88 -14.06
C LEU A 120 21.87 -26.96 -15.48
N TYR A 121 21.52 -28.17 -15.92
CA TYR A 121 20.92 -28.46 -17.21
C TYR A 121 19.41 -28.56 -17.02
N LEU A 122 18.68 -27.59 -17.57
CA LEU A 122 17.24 -27.45 -17.39
C LEU A 122 16.51 -27.89 -18.64
N ALA A 123 15.63 -28.89 -18.49
CA ALA A 123 14.69 -29.24 -19.52
C ALA A 123 13.73 -28.08 -19.84
N GLY A 124 13.33 -27.97 -21.10
CA GLY A 124 12.28 -27.05 -21.52
C GLY A 124 10.96 -27.40 -20.81
N GLY A 125 10.28 -26.39 -20.30
CA GLY A 125 9.09 -26.59 -19.48
C GLY A 125 8.93 -25.49 -18.43
N THR A 126 7.85 -25.55 -17.66
CA THR A 126 7.58 -24.56 -16.60
C THR A 126 7.93 -25.12 -15.23
N TYR A 127 8.83 -24.41 -14.54
CA TYR A 127 9.22 -24.65 -13.16
C TYR A 127 8.38 -23.76 -12.24
N ALA A 128 7.23 -24.30 -11.83
CA ALA A 128 6.30 -23.66 -10.90
C ALA A 128 6.64 -24.04 -9.45
N GLU A 129 7.70 -23.45 -8.91
CA GLU A 129 8.18 -23.65 -7.54
C GLU A 129 8.13 -22.36 -6.71
N GLY A 130 8.48 -22.40 -5.43
CA GLY A 130 8.47 -21.20 -4.58
C GLY A 130 9.57 -20.18 -4.92
N GLU A 131 9.81 -19.23 -4.02
CA GLU A 131 10.89 -18.26 -4.17
C GLU A 131 12.23 -18.93 -4.50
N LEU A 132 12.90 -18.46 -5.54
CA LEU A 132 14.14 -19.05 -6.04
C LEU A 132 15.30 -18.10 -5.77
N VAL A 133 16.28 -18.59 -5.01
CA VAL A 133 17.50 -17.86 -4.66
C VAL A 133 18.72 -18.66 -5.13
N LEU A 134 19.47 -18.06 -6.06
CA LEU A 134 20.77 -18.50 -6.55
C LEU A 134 21.88 -17.85 -5.73
N ASP A 135 22.38 -18.59 -4.75
CA ASP A 135 23.43 -18.19 -3.80
C ASP A 135 24.69 -19.07 -3.91
N VAL A 136 24.71 -19.97 -4.90
CA VAL A 136 25.85 -20.84 -5.23
C VAL A 136 26.36 -20.49 -6.64
N PRO A 137 27.68 -20.60 -6.89
CA PRO A 137 28.30 -20.20 -8.16
C PRO A 137 28.06 -21.24 -9.27
N VAL A 138 26.81 -21.38 -9.70
CA VAL A 138 26.37 -22.32 -10.75
C VAL A 138 25.68 -21.58 -11.90
N SER A 139 25.94 -22.03 -13.13
CA SER A 139 25.26 -21.52 -14.33
C SER A 139 23.95 -22.28 -14.57
N LEU A 140 22.90 -21.57 -14.96
CA LEU A 140 21.62 -22.18 -15.34
C LEU A 140 21.50 -22.18 -16.87
N HIS A 141 21.52 -23.37 -17.46
CA HIS A 141 21.42 -23.57 -18.89
C HIS A 141 20.09 -24.27 -19.21
N GLY A 142 19.16 -23.55 -19.81
CA GLY A 142 17.98 -24.11 -20.46
C GLY A 142 18.29 -24.59 -21.88
N GLY A 143 17.22 -25.00 -22.57
CA GLY A 143 17.30 -25.48 -23.94
C GLY A 143 17.29 -27.00 -24.08
N TYR A 144 17.15 -27.78 -23.02
CA TYR A 144 17.27 -29.24 -23.08
C TYR A 144 15.93 -29.94 -23.25
N SER A 145 15.90 -31.10 -23.89
CA SER A 145 14.68 -31.89 -24.13
C SER A 145 14.24 -32.76 -22.94
N GLY A 146 15.00 -32.72 -21.83
CA GLY A 146 14.72 -33.54 -20.64
C GLY A 146 15.03 -35.02 -20.82
N ARG A 147 14.63 -35.82 -19.83
CA ARG A 147 14.96 -37.24 -19.70
C ARG A 147 14.50 -38.05 -20.90
N ASP A 148 13.23 -37.91 -21.27
CA ASP A 148 12.63 -38.70 -22.35
C ASP A 148 13.11 -38.28 -23.74
N GLY A 149 13.59 -37.05 -23.87
CA GLY A 149 14.21 -36.54 -25.08
C GLY A 149 15.71 -36.81 -25.18
N GLY A 150 16.32 -37.52 -24.21
CA GLY A 150 17.75 -37.82 -24.21
C GLY A 150 18.65 -36.59 -24.01
N TRP A 151 18.13 -35.51 -23.40
CA TRP A 151 18.90 -34.29 -23.12
C TRP A 151 19.53 -33.59 -24.34
N GLY A 152 18.97 -33.78 -25.54
CA GLY A 152 19.33 -32.97 -26.70
C GLY A 152 18.98 -31.49 -26.48
N ARG A 153 19.79 -30.58 -27.04
CA ARG A 153 19.62 -29.14 -26.83
C ARG A 153 19.12 -28.42 -28.08
N ALA A 154 18.18 -27.49 -27.92
CA ALA A 154 17.64 -26.67 -29.00
C ALA A 154 17.07 -25.34 -28.49
N SER A 155 17.10 -24.31 -29.32
CA SER A 155 16.64 -22.95 -28.96
C SER A 155 15.15 -22.84 -28.59
N GLY A 156 14.33 -23.82 -29.01
CA GLY A 156 12.89 -23.84 -28.72
C GLY A 156 12.52 -24.41 -27.34
N LEU A 157 13.46 -25.03 -26.64
CA LEU A 157 13.24 -25.78 -25.40
C LEU A 157 13.54 -24.91 -24.16
N VAL A 158 12.94 -23.72 -24.12
CA VAL A 158 13.19 -22.72 -23.07
C VAL A 158 12.69 -23.21 -21.70
N ALA A 159 13.52 -23.05 -20.67
CA ALA A 159 13.13 -23.27 -19.29
C ALA A 159 12.42 -22.03 -18.74
N VAL A 160 11.17 -22.17 -18.29
CA VAL A 160 10.35 -21.07 -17.78
C VAL A 160 10.35 -21.14 -16.25
N LEU A 161 10.99 -20.18 -15.60
CA LEU A 161 10.97 -20.02 -14.15
C LEU A 161 9.78 -19.12 -13.80
N ASP A 162 8.74 -19.69 -13.19
CA ASP A 162 7.49 -19.00 -12.87
C ASP A 162 7.04 -19.38 -11.47
N ASN A 163 7.53 -18.64 -10.48
CA ASN A 163 7.35 -19.01 -9.07
C ASN A 163 6.07 -18.47 -8.42
N GLY A 164 5.20 -17.82 -9.20
CA GLY A 164 3.98 -17.17 -8.70
C GLY A 164 4.21 -15.99 -7.73
N GLY A 165 5.47 -15.63 -7.44
CA GLY A 165 5.84 -14.56 -6.55
C GLY A 165 6.11 -13.25 -7.29
N ALA A 166 6.06 -12.13 -6.56
CA ALA A 166 6.42 -10.81 -7.09
C ALA A 166 7.93 -10.66 -7.38
N THR A 167 8.76 -11.67 -7.08
CA THR A 167 10.16 -11.74 -7.50
C THR A 167 10.44 -13.10 -8.14
N GLY A 168 10.84 -13.12 -9.42
CA GLY A 168 11.03 -14.37 -10.17
C GLY A 168 12.30 -15.14 -9.78
N LEU A 169 13.47 -14.51 -9.91
CA LEU A 169 14.76 -15.07 -9.49
C LEU A 169 15.57 -14.04 -8.72
N THR A 170 16.13 -14.44 -7.58
CA THR A 170 17.16 -13.66 -6.87
C THR A 170 18.52 -14.33 -7.04
N VAL A 171 19.52 -13.58 -7.49
CA VAL A 171 20.93 -13.96 -7.44
C VAL A 171 21.58 -13.16 -6.32
N GLN A 172 22.24 -13.83 -5.38
CA GLN A 172 22.77 -13.15 -4.19
C GLN A 172 24.12 -13.70 -3.76
N GLY A 173 25.07 -12.79 -3.48
CA GLY A 173 26.36 -13.15 -2.88
C GLY A 173 27.29 -13.97 -3.78
N VAL A 174 27.07 -13.96 -5.10
CA VAL A 174 27.88 -14.73 -6.05
C VAL A 174 28.86 -13.77 -6.75
N THR A 175 30.15 -13.83 -6.39
CA THR A 175 31.19 -12.94 -6.93
C THR A 175 32.22 -13.70 -7.76
N ASP A 176 32.62 -13.12 -8.90
CA ASP A 176 33.67 -13.62 -9.82
C ASP A 176 33.45 -15.05 -10.32
N ALA A 177 32.23 -15.56 -10.21
CA ALA A 177 31.87 -16.93 -10.59
C ALA A 177 31.66 -17.10 -12.11
N GLY A 178 31.47 -16.00 -12.84
CA GLY A 178 31.25 -16.04 -14.29
C GLY A 178 29.98 -16.78 -14.71
N ILE A 179 28.97 -16.85 -13.84
CA ILE A 179 27.75 -17.62 -14.07
C ILE A 179 26.99 -17.14 -15.31
N VAL A 180 26.41 -18.10 -16.04
CA VAL A 180 25.59 -17.84 -17.21
C VAL A 180 24.17 -18.27 -16.94
N LEU A 181 23.22 -17.38 -17.22
CA LEU A 181 21.79 -17.66 -17.24
C LEU A 181 21.35 -17.65 -18.71
N GLU A 182 21.00 -18.82 -19.26
CA GLU A 182 20.67 -18.91 -20.68
C GLU A 182 19.54 -19.84 -21.07
N TYR A 183 18.86 -19.46 -22.16
CA TYR A 183 17.62 -20.10 -22.64
C TYR A 183 16.58 -20.23 -21.51
N LEU A 184 16.49 -19.15 -20.72
CA LEU A 184 15.55 -19.02 -19.63
C LEU A 184 14.49 -17.98 -19.97
N ARG A 185 13.27 -18.22 -19.50
CA ARG A 185 12.26 -17.18 -19.34
C ARG A 185 11.95 -17.05 -17.87
N ILE A 186 12.30 -15.91 -17.28
CA ILE A 186 12.11 -15.66 -15.84
C ILE A 186 10.91 -14.73 -15.68
N ARG A 187 9.87 -15.20 -14.98
CA ARG A 187 8.62 -14.49 -14.79
C ARG A 187 8.42 -14.14 -13.31
N SER A 188 7.90 -12.95 -13.06
CA SER A 188 7.30 -12.60 -11.76
C SER A 188 5.81 -12.36 -11.92
N ALA A 189 5.04 -12.69 -10.89
CA ALA A 189 3.61 -12.41 -10.83
C ALA A 189 3.34 -10.92 -10.62
N ASP A 190 2.10 -10.50 -10.84
CA ASP A 190 1.62 -9.17 -10.44
C ASP A 190 1.80 -8.99 -8.93
N ALA A 191 2.31 -7.84 -8.51
CA ALA A 191 2.41 -7.52 -7.09
C ALA A 191 1.01 -7.26 -6.52
N VAL A 192 0.76 -7.76 -5.32
CA VAL A 192 -0.58 -7.71 -4.68
C VAL A 192 -0.65 -6.68 -3.56
N GLU A 193 0.50 -6.37 -2.96
CA GLU A 193 0.56 -5.39 -1.88
C GLU A 193 0.72 -3.96 -2.42
N PRO A 194 0.15 -2.95 -1.75
CA PRO A 194 0.28 -1.57 -2.19
C PRO A 194 1.74 -1.11 -2.30
N GLY A 195 2.09 -0.50 -3.43
CA GLY A 195 3.45 -0.01 -3.71
C GLY A 195 4.50 -1.11 -3.89
N GLN A 196 4.13 -2.40 -3.88
CA GLN A 196 5.07 -3.52 -4.06
C GLN A 196 5.58 -3.58 -5.50
N ALA A 197 6.88 -3.78 -5.68
CA ALA A 197 7.45 -4.01 -7.00
C ALA A 197 7.23 -5.47 -7.46
N SER A 198 7.03 -5.65 -8.77
CA SER A 198 7.18 -6.95 -9.43
C SER A 198 8.50 -6.99 -10.19
N VAL A 199 9.36 -7.95 -9.88
CA VAL A 199 10.76 -8.01 -10.34
C VAL A 199 11.07 -9.39 -10.92
N ALA A 200 11.27 -9.48 -12.24
CA ALA A 200 11.62 -10.76 -12.86
C ALA A 200 12.98 -11.30 -12.37
N LEU A 201 14.02 -10.46 -12.33
CA LEU A 201 15.36 -10.83 -11.89
C LEU A 201 15.92 -9.76 -10.96
N ARG A 202 16.42 -10.20 -9.80
CA ARG A 202 17.08 -9.36 -8.79
C ARG A 202 18.49 -9.87 -8.57
N VAL A 203 19.51 -9.05 -8.81
CA VAL A 203 20.93 -9.41 -8.60
C VAL A 203 21.49 -8.54 -7.48
N LEU A 204 21.88 -9.14 -6.37
CA LEU A 204 22.33 -8.48 -5.15
C LEU A 204 23.74 -8.94 -4.78
N ASP A 205 24.61 -8.01 -4.40
CA ASP A 205 25.95 -8.32 -3.89
C ASP A 205 26.71 -9.36 -4.76
N SER A 206 26.56 -9.28 -6.08
CA SER A 206 27.03 -10.29 -7.02
C SER A 206 27.75 -9.67 -8.21
N SER A 207 28.76 -10.36 -8.75
CA SER A 207 29.53 -9.95 -9.92
C SER A 207 29.70 -11.12 -10.90
N GLY A 208 29.82 -10.80 -12.19
CA GLY A 208 30.07 -11.81 -13.23
C GLY A 208 28.83 -12.62 -13.66
N VAL A 209 27.62 -12.11 -13.42
CA VAL A 209 26.36 -12.71 -13.92
C VAL A 209 26.16 -12.32 -15.39
N ARG A 210 26.03 -13.32 -16.27
CA ARG A 210 25.83 -13.12 -17.72
C ARG A 210 24.47 -13.65 -18.15
N LEU A 211 23.70 -12.84 -18.86
CA LEU A 211 22.43 -13.24 -19.46
C LEU A 211 22.64 -13.50 -20.96
N ARG A 212 22.27 -14.69 -21.45
CA ARG A 212 22.28 -15.03 -22.89
C ARG A 212 20.95 -15.65 -23.25
N HIS A 213 20.30 -15.23 -24.34
CA HIS A 213 19.01 -15.81 -24.76
C HIS A 213 17.97 -15.91 -23.62
N THR A 214 18.00 -14.94 -22.70
CA THR A 214 17.13 -14.90 -21.53
C THR A 214 16.06 -13.85 -21.72
N VAL A 215 14.80 -14.21 -21.43
CA VAL A 215 13.66 -13.30 -21.42
C VAL A 215 13.29 -13.01 -19.97
N LEU A 216 13.18 -11.73 -19.62
CA LEU A 216 12.75 -11.28 -18.30
C LEU A 216 11.36 -10.65 -18.43
N GLU A 217 10.37 -11.22 -17.74
CA GLU A 217 8.98 -10.76 -17.78
C GLU A 217 8.51 -10.43 -16.37
N ALA A 218 8.50 -9.14 -16.05
CA ALA A 218 7.92 -8.67 -14.81
C ALA A 218 6.39 -8.57 -14.93
N GLY A 219 5.68 -8.92 -13.86
CA GLY A 219 4.28 -8.59 -13.70
C GLY A 219 4.07 -7.09 -13.47
N ARG A 220 2.82 -6.70 -13.25
CA ARG A 220 2.47 -5.33 -12.85
C ARG A 220 2.93 -5.06 -11.42
N GLY A 221 3.47 -3.87 -11.17
CA GLY A 221 3.66 -3.38 -9.81
C GLY A 221 2.31 -3.23 -9.09
N GLY A 222 2.34 -3.30 -7.77
CA GLY A 222 1.17 -3.11 -6.92
C GLY A 222 0.60 -1.70 -7.09
N THR A 223 -0.71 -1.58 -6.96
CA THR A 223 -1.36 -0.27 -6.97
C THR A 223 -0.90 0.56 -5.77
N GLY A 224 -1.05 1.88 -5.83
CA GLY A 224 -0.87 2.69 -4.64
C GLY A 224 -1.88 2.35 -3.55
N ALA A 225 -1.53 2.59 -2.29
CA ALA A 225 -2.46 2.52 -1.17
C ALA A 225 -3.50 3.64 -1.31
N GLU A 226 -4.75 3.37 -0.98
CA GLU A 226 -5.77 4.42 -0.96
C GLU A 226 -5.46 5.46 0.13
N GLY A 227 -5.74 6.72 -0.19
CA GLY A 227 -5.72 7.79 0.80
C GLY A 227 -6.84 7.61 1.83
N THR A 228 -6.65 8.11 3.04
CA THR A 228 -7.73 8.07 4.03
C THR A 228 -8.76 9.17 3.72
N PRO A 229 -10.07 8.87 3.76
CA PRO A 229 -11.10 9.89 3.66
C PRO A 229 -10.90 10.99 4.72
N GLY A 230 -11.33 12.20 4.38
CA GLY A 230 -11.44 13.28 5.34
C GLY A 230 -12.61 13.07 6.31
N ASP A 231 -12.51 13.68 7.49
CA ASP A 231 -13.60 13.62 8.48
C ASP A 231 -14.73 14.58 8.11
N THR A 232 -15.97 14.22 8.46
CA THR A 232 -17.11 15.13 8.30
C THR A 232 -17.02 16.28 9.32
N GLY A 233 -17.41 17.48 8.89
CA GLY A 233 -17.51 18.64 9.77
C GLY A 233 -18.54 18.46 10.90
N THR A 234 -18.35 19.16 12.01
CA THR A 234 -19.28 19.10 13.16
C THR A 234 -20.38 20.17 13.06
N PRO A 235 -21.64 19.86 13.42
CA PRO A 235 -22.71 20.86 13.47
C PRO A 235 -22.43 21.97 14.48
N GLY A 236 -22.95 23.17 14.21
CA GLY A 236 -22.88 24.29 15.15
C GLY A 236 -23.95 24.18 16.25
N PRO A 237 -23.71 24.75 17.43
CA PRO A 237 -24.70 24.79 18.51
C PRO A 237 -25.92 25.67 18.16
N ILE A 238 -27.08 25.31 18.69
CA ILE A 238 -28.32 26.08 18.55
C ILE A 238 -28.26 27.43 19.31
N GLY A 239 -29.07 28.39 18.88
CA GLY A 239 -29.33 29.62 19.64
C GLY A 239 -30.31 29.40 20.79
N MET A 240 -30.41 30.36 21.71
CA MET A 240 -31.36 30.30 22.81
C MET A 240 -32.74 30.82 22.40
N ASP A 241 -33.79 30.29 23.01
CA ASP A 241 -35.16 30.78 22.83
C ASP A 241 -35.32 32.22 23.33
N GLY A 242 -36.23 32.97 22.71
CA GLY A 242 -36.66 34.28 23.18
C GLY A 242 -37.59 34.16 24.38
N GLN A 243 -37.57 35.13 25.28
CA GLN A 243 -38.43 35.12 26.45
C GLN A 243 -39.80 35.75 26.19
N PRO A 244 -40.89 35.24 26.80
CA PRO A 244 -42.17 35.91 26.79
C PRO A 244 -42.12 37.23 27.57
N PRO A 245 -43.08 38.15 27.37
CA PRO A 245 -43.19 39.35 28.19
C PRO A 245 -43.53 38.98 29.64
N GLY A 246 -43.01 39.75 30.60
CA GLY A 246 -43.14 39.49 32.04
C GLY A 246 -44.12 40.41 32.75
N GLY A 247 -44.61 39.97 33.92
CA GLY A 247 -45.52 40.72 34.80
C GLY A 247 -47.00 40.38 34.62
N ASP A 248 -47.83 40.83 35.56
CA ASP A 248 -49.29 40.79 35.46
C ASP A 248 -49.87 42.17 35.84
N PRO A 249 -50.26 43.02 34.86
CA PRO A 249 -50.25 42.76 33.42
C PRO A 249 -48.83 42.67 32.81
N PRO A 250 -48.65 42.03 31.64
CA PRO A 250 -47.34 41.75 31.04
C PRO A 250 -46.69 42.99 30.45
N VAL A 251 -46.17 43.88 31.30
CA VAL A 251 -45.59 45.18 30.92
C VAL A 251 -44.07 45.16 30.80
N PHE A 252 -43.40 44.08 31.23
CA PHE A 252 -41.97 43.89 31.07
C PHE A 252 -41.67 43.24 29.71
N LEU A 253 -40.69 43.80 29.00
CA LEU A 253 -40.28 43.34 27.67
C LEU A 253 -39.71 41.91 27.75
N GLY A 254 -40.06 41.06 26.79
CA GLY A 254 -39.37 39.79 26.62
C GLY A 254 -37.93 40.00 26.15
N VAL A 255 -36.96 39.31 26.74
CA VAL A 255 -35.56 39.38 26.31
C VAL A 255 -35.34 38.51 25.06
N GLY A 256 -34.65 39.04 24.07
CA GLY A 256 -34.26 38.31 22.87
C GLY A 256 -33.19 37.24 23.18
N GLY A 257 -33.36 36.06 22.60
CA GLY A 257 -32.46 34.92 22.79
C GLY A 257 -31.05 35.21 22.28
N THR A 258 -30.03 34.72 22.97
CA THR A 258 -28.65 34.82 22.49
C THR A 258 -28.44 33.92 21.27
N GLY A 259 -27.65 34.40 20.30
CA GLY A 259 -27.22 33.56 19.19
C GLY A 259 -26.29 32.44 19.65
N GLY A 260 -26.34 31.29 18.99
CA GLY A 260 -25.41 30.19 19.25
C GLY A 260 -23.97 30.64 19.01
N VAL A 261 -23.01 30.05 19.74
CA VAL A 261 -21.57 30.33 19.56
C VAL A 261 -20.81 29.03 19.44
N ASN A 262 -20.15 28.81 18.30
CA ASN A 262 -19.29 27.66 18.10
C ASN A 262 -17.85 27.95 18.53
N THR A 263 -17.47 27.51 19.73
CA THR A 263 -16.09 27.67 20.25
C THR A 263 -15.12 26.60 19.75
N ALA A 264 -15.62 25.52 19.13
CA ALA A 264 -14.78 24.44 18.61
C ALA A 264 -14.04 24.86 17.33
N CYS A 265 -14.62 25.76 16.53
CA CYS A 265 -14.00 26.30 15.31
C CYS A 265 -14.15 27.82 15.23
N PRO A 266 -13.33 28.58 15.99
CA PRO A 266 -13.37 30.04 15.98
C PRO A 266 -12.88 30.54 14.61
N GLY A 267 -13.82 30.87 13.72
CA GLY A 267 -13.52 31.61 12.49
C GLY A 267 -13.23 33.08 12.79
N PRO A 268 -12.57 33.81 11.88
CA PRO A 268 -12.14 35.20 12.08
C PRO A 268 -13.27 36.16 12.50
N ASP A 269 -14.52 35.87 12.17
CA ASP A 269 -15.69 36.70 12.53
C ASP A 269 -16.62 36.07 13.59
N GLY A 270 -16.26 34.91 14.13
CA GLY A 270 -17.14 34.11 14.97
C GLY A 270 -18.32 33.55 14.17
N ARG A 271 -18.52 32.23 14.16
CA ARG A 271 -19.63 31.60 13.41
C ARG A 271 -20.95 31.70 14.15
N SER A 272 -21.16 32.81 14.86
CA SER A 272 -22.26 32.95 15.80
C SER A 272 -23.58 33.18 15.08
N GLY A 273 -24.65 32.63 15.65
CA GLY A 273 -25.98 33.02 15.21
C GLY A 273 -26.30 34.46 15.62
N GLY A 274 -27.29 35.04 14.95
CA GLY A 274 -27.79 36.36 15.29
C GLY A 274 -28.57 36.37 16.60
N ARG A 275 -28.44 37.43 17.39
CA ARG A 275 -29.25 37.61 18.61
C ARG A 275 -30.70 37.86 18.21
N GLY A 276 -31.66 37.23 18.89
CA GLY A 276 -33.07 37.60 18.74
C GLY A 276 -33.34 39.01 19.25
N ALA A 277 -34.32 39.69 18.66
CA ALA A 277 -34.71 41.03 19.09
C ALA A 277 -35.36 41.03 20.47
N ASP A 278 -35.11 42.06 21.28
CA ASP A 278 -35.85 42.30 22.50
C ASP A 278 -37.29 42.72 22.17
N GLY A 279 -38.24 42.35 23.03
CA GLY A 279 -39.63 42.75 22.97
C GLY A 279 -39.78 44.27 23.07
N VAL A 280 -40.94 44.77 22.67
CA VAL A 280 -41.25 46.20 22.63
C VAL A 280 -42.55 46.51 23.38
N SER A 281 -42.74 47.78 23.69
CA SER A 281 -44.02 48.32 24.18
C SER A 281 -44.40 49.53 23.35
N ARG A 282 -45.66 49.61 22.93
CA ARG A 282 -46.21 50.71 22.14
C ARG A 282 -45.51 50.98 20.80
N SER A 283 -44.93 49.96 20.19
CA SER A 283 -44.26 50.10 18.89
C SER A 283 -44.35 48.83 18.05
N ALA A 284 -43.92 48.95 16.79
CA ALA A 284 -43.54 47.79 15.99
C ALA A 284 -42.41 47.02 16.69
N GLY A 285 -42.36 45.71 16.44
CA GLY A 285 -41.27 44.85 16.88
C GLY A 285 -39.94 45.26 16.24
N MET A 286 -38.84 44.82 16.84
CA MET A 286 -37.50 45.05 16.30
C MET A 286 -37.04 43.86 15.47
N ASP A 287 -36.19 44.12 14.48
CA ASP A 287 -35.57 43.08 13.67
C ASP A 287 -34.50 42.33 14.47
N GLY A 288 -34.39 41.03 14.25
CA GLY A 288 -33.32 40.22 14.83
C GLY A 288 -31.95 40.59 14.29
N GLY A 289 -30.91 40.24 15.05
CA GLY A 289 -29.52 40.39 14.62
C GLY A 289 -29.17 39.42 13.49
N ALA A 290 -28.21 39.81 12.65
CA ALA A 290 -27.68 38.94 11.61
C ALA A 290 -26.76 37.85 12.17
N GLY A 291 -26.75 36.68 11.51
CA GLY A 291 -25.77 35.62 11.75
C GLY A 291 -24.40 35.96 11.15
N GLN A 292 -23.36 35.30 11.67
CA GLN A 292 -21.95 35.50 11.30
C GLN A 292 -21.26 34.19 10.89
N PRO A 293 -20.20 34.24 10.06
CA PRO A 293 -19.86 35.36 9.18
C PRO A 293 -20.96 35.60 8.13
N ALA A 294 -20.99 36.79 7.54
CA ALA A 294 -21.73 37.01 6.31
C ALA A 294 -21.27 36.00 5.24
N PRO A 295 -22.17 35.33 4.48
CA PRO A 295 -21.76 34.48 3.35
C PRO A 295 -20.78 35.19 2.41
N THR A 296 -19.93 34.41 1.75
CA THR A 296 -18.86 34.86 0.84
C THR A 296 -19.34 35.77 -0.29
N SER A 297 -20.66 35.79 -0.56
CA SER A 297 -21.32 36.75 -1.45
C SER A 297 -21.48 38.17 -0.86
N GLY A 298 -20.98 38.44 0.35
CA GLY A 298 -21.04 39.77 1.00
C GLY A 298 -22.39 40.18 1.56
N ALA A 299 -23.39 39.29 1.55
CA ALA A 299 -24.69 39.50 2.19
C ALA A 299 -24.62 38.97 3.63
N THR A 300 -25.12 39.69 4.63
CA THR A 300 -25.31 39.12 5.97
C THR A 300 -26.45 38.11 5.97
N VAL A 301 -26.43 37.08 6.83
CA VAL A 301 -27.62 36.22 7.04
C VAL A 301 -28.62 37.02 7.87
N PRO A 302 -29.67 37.61 7.28
CA PRO A 302 -30.50 38.61 7.95
C PRO A 302 -31.27 38.00 9.12
N GLY A 303 -31.46 38.80 10.17
CA GLY A 303 -32.45 38.47 11.18
C GLY A 303 -33.87 38.67 10.68
N GLY A 304 -34.82 38.07 11.38
CA GLY A 304 -36.23 38.18 11.04
C GLY A 304 -36.73 39.58 11.32
N ALA A 305 -37.57 40.11 10.44
CA ALA A 305 -38.27 41.37 10.63
C ALA A 305 -39.17 41.34 11.88
N GLY A 306 -39.24 42.46 12.60
CA GLY A 306 -40.14 42.65 13.74
C GLY A 306 -41.62 42.73 13.32
N GLY A 307 -42.53 42.40 14.24
CA GLY A 307 -43.97 42.48 13.98
C GLY A 307 -44.44 43.91 13.67
N ARG A 308 -45.41 44.10 12.77
CA ARG A 308 -45.95 45.45 12.50
C ARG A 308 -46.74 45.95 13.70
N ALA A 309 -46.66 47.25 13.99
CA ALA A 309 -47.37 47.86 15.12
C ALA A 309 -48.87 47.52 15.11
N GLY A 310 -49.38 47.02 16.24
CA GLY A 310 -50.79 46.67 16.38
C GLY A 310 -51.68 47.90 16.22
N SER A 311 -52.39 48.01 15.10
CA SER A 311 -53.20 49.19 14.74
C SER A 311 -54.66 49.13 15.20
N ARG A 312 -55.06 48.15 16.01
CA ARG A 312 -56.45 48.00 16.44
C ARG A 312 -56.59 48.20 17.93
N VAL A 313 -56.82 49.44 18.31
CA VAL A 313 -57.56 49.75 19.53
C VAL A 313 -59.01 49.78 19.11
N ASP A 314 -59.86 48.91 19.66
CA ASP A 314 -61.30 49.09 19.48
C ASP A 314 -61.67 50.52 19.92
N SER A 315 -62.22 51.30 18.99
CA SER A 315 -62.51 52.74 19.14
C SER A 315 -63.46 53.05 20.31
N THR A 316 -64.03 52.02 20.94
CA THR A 316 -64.94 52.08 22.08
C THR A 316 -64.32 51.65 23.41
N CYS A 317 -63.00 51.68 23.58
CA CYS A 317 -62.33 51.41 24.85
C CYS A 317 -62.61 52.51 25.92
N PRO A 318 -63.53 52.34 26.89
CA PRO A 318 -63.88 53.35 27.88
C PRO A 318 -62.85 53.39 29.04
N PRO A 319 -62.75 54.50 29.81
CA PRO A 319 -61.90 54.56 30.99
C PRO A 319 -62.24 53.43 31.98
N GLY A 320 -61.27 52.57 32.29
CA GLY A 320 -61.44 51.46 33.23
C GLY A 320 -61.84 50.10 32.63
N ALA A 321 -62.00 49.97 31.30
CA ALA A 321 -62.23 48.67 30.66
C ALA A 321 -60.92 48.03 30.15
N ALA A 322 -60.88 46.69 30.15
CA ALA A 322 -59.86 45.92 29.46
C ALA A 322 -60.16 45.91 27.95
N CYS A 323 -59.19 46.35 27.14
CA CYS A 323 -59.36 46.48 25.70
C CYS A 323 -58.50 45.44 25.00
N THR A 324 -59.09 44.72 24.05
CA THR A 324 -58.35 43.75 23.26
C THR A 324 -57.52 44.49 22.23
N CYS A 325 -56.23 44.25 22.26
CA CYS A 325 -55.35 44.68 21.20
C CYS A 325 -54.39 43.55 20.87
N THR A 326 -54.17 43.33 19.57
CA THR A 326 -53.41 42.20 19.05
C THR A 326 -52.16 42.73 18.36
N GLY A 327 -50.99 42.41 18.92
CA GLY A 327 -49.72 42.58 18.23
C GLY A 327 -49.52 41.49 17.17
N GLU A 328 -48.66 41.78 16.19
CA GLU A 328 -48.22 40.81 15.20
C GLU A 328 -46.95 40.10 15.68
N ASN A 329 -46.79 38.84 15.28
CA ASN A 329 -45.56 38.11 15.55
C ASN A 329 -44.41 38.67 14.71
N GLY A 330 -43.19 38.64 15.26
CA GLY A 330 -41.99 38.78 14.46
C GLY A 330 -41.79 37.58 13.54
N SER A 331 -40.96 37.75 12.50
CA SER A 331 -40.59 36.67 11.59
C SER A 331 -39.33 35.94 12.07
N HIS A 332 -39.14 34.72 11.57
CA HIS A 332 -37.93 33.94 11.80
C HIS A 332 -36.74 34.59 11.08
N GLY A 333 -35.54 34.48 11.65
CA GLY A 333 -34.32 34.81 10.93
C GLY A 333 -33.99 33.77 9.85
N ASP A 334 -33.16 34.17 8.90
CA ASP A 334 -32.78 33.28 7.80
C ASP A 334 -31.85 32.17 8.32
N PRO A 335 -31.94 30.94 7.76
CA PRO A 335 -31.04 29.86 8.13
C PRO A 335 -29.59 30.20 7.74
N GLY A 336 -28.65 29.66 8.52
CA GLY A 336 -27.24 29.70 8.16
C GLY A 336 -26.96 28.94 6.86
N THR A 337 -25.81 29.21 6.26
CA THR A 337 -25.38 28.53 5.02
C THR A 337 -24.58 27.28 5.35
N GLN A 338 -24.77 26.24 4.52
CA GLN A 338 -23.91 25.06 4.55
C GLN A 338 -22.53 25.44 4.03
N GLY A 339 -21.47 24.91 4.65
CA GLY A 339 -20.11 25.08 4.16
C GLY A 339 -19.79 24.17 2.97
N ASP A 340 -18.84 24.60 2.14
CA ASP A 340 -18.48 23.90 0.92
C ASP A 340 -17.70 22.60 1.19
N ALA A 341 -17.82 21.64 0.28
CA ALA A 341 -17.03 20.41 0.36
C ALA A 341 -15.56 20.69 0.06
N GLY A 342 -14.67 19.94 0.71
CA GLY A 342 -13.23 19.99 0.43
C GLY A 342 -12.92 19.45 -0.96
N SER A 343 -11.84 19.93 -1.59
CA SER A 343 -11.42 19.40 -2.89
C SER A 343 -10.64 18.10 -2.76
N ALA A 344 -10.70 17.26 -3.79
CA ALA A 344 -9.87 16.06 -3.89
C ALA A 344 -8.38 16.41 -3.92
N GLY A 345 -7.55 15.45 -3.47
CA GLY A 345 -6.10 15.56 -3.54
C GLY A 345 -5.56 15.47 -4.98
N SER A 346 -4.29 15.83 -5.14
CA SER A 346 -3.61 15.71 -6.43
C SER A 346 -3.22 14.25 -6.71
N PRO A 347 -3.30 13.76 -7.97
CA PRO A 347 -2.79 12.43 -8.29
C PRO A 347 -1.26 12.37 -8.14
N GLY A 348 -0.73 11.18 -7.87
CA GLY A 348 0.70 10.91 -7.96
C GLY A 348 1.21 11.05 -9.39
N GLY A 349 2.43 11.53 -9.55
CA GLY A 349 3.14 11.64 -10.82
C GLY A 349 3.76 10.33 -11.30
N ALA A 350 4.32 10.34 -12.51
CA ALA A 350 5.08 9.22 -13.05
C ALA A 350 6.57 9.38 -12.68
N SER A 351 7.17 8.35 -12.08
CA SER A 351 8.59 8.31 -11.77
C SER A 351 9.12 6.87 -11.88
N LEU A 352 10.44 6.73 -11.94
CA LEU A 352 11.13 5.42 -11.97
C LEU A 352 11.18 4.75 -10.58
N GLY A 353 10.79 5.46 -9.52
CA GLY A 353 10.98 5.01 -8.14
C GLY A 353 12.45 5.05 -7.71
N THR A 354 12.74 4.43 -6.57
CA THR A 354 14.07 4.36 -5.99
C THR A 354 14.38 2.96 -5.53
N PHE A 355 15.59 2.48 -5.82
CA PHE A 355 16.11 1.26 -5.21
C PHE A 355 16.73 1.58 -3.85
N SER A 356 16.30 0.88 -2.81
CA SER A 356 16.87 0.99 -1.47
C SER A 356 17.93 -0.08 -1.27
N GLU A 357 19.19 0.33 -1.16
CA GLU A 357 20.30 -0.59 -0.84
C GLU A 357 20.16 -1.21 0.55
N GLN A 358 19.47 -0.57 1.49
CA GLN A 358 19.30 -1.10 2.85
C GLN A 358 18.28 -2.24 2.92
N THR A 359 17.23 -2.16 2.10
CA THR A 359 16.14 -3.14 2.09
C THR A 359 16.21 -4.06 0.88
N HIS A 360 17.10 -3.80 -0.07
CA HIS A 360 17.19 -4.46 -1.38
C HIS A 360 15.85 -4.51 -2.13
N THR A 361 15.05 -3.45 -1.97
CA THR A 361 13.73 -3.33 -2.60
C THR A 361 13.61 -2.06 -3.43
N TRP A 362 12.82 -2.14 -4.50
CA TRP A 362 12.34 -0.99 -5.23
C TRP A 362 11.14 -0.41 -4.48
N SER A 363 11.16 0.88 -4.19
CA SER A 363 10.04 1.62 -3.63
C SER A 363 9.58 2.72 -4.59
N PRO A 364 8.28 3.06 -4.58
CA PRO A 364 7.79 4.26 -5.25
C PRO A 364 8.52 5.50 -4.72
N GLY A 365 8.86 6.43 -5.62
CA GLY A 365 9.45 7.72 -5.27
C GLY A 365 8.41 8.67 -4.69
N ALA A 366 8.87 9.73 -4.02
CA ALA A 366 7.98 10.74 -3.42
C ALA A 366 7.01 11.37 -4.44
N GLU A 367 7.44 11.53 -5.70
CA GLU A 367 6.61 12.07 -6.78
C GLU A 367 5.45 11.16 -7.18
N GLN A 368 5.50 9.86 -6.85
CA GLN A 368 4.44 8.90 -7.16
C GLN A 368 3.34 8.88 -6.08
N GLN A 369 3.53 9.61 -4.98
CA GLN A 369 2.53 9.76 -3.93
C GLN A 369 1.51 10.83 -4.31
N GLY A 370 0.24 10.52 -4.14
CA GLY A 370 -0.85 11.48 -4.25
C GLY A 370 -0.76 12.56 -3.17
N GLY A 371 -1.17 13.77 -3.54
CA GLY A 371 -1.33 14.88 -2.60
C GLY A 371 -2.56 14.69 -1.70
N MET A 372 -2.53 15.34 -0.54
CA MET A 372 -3.70 15.47 0.32
C MET A 372 -4.78 16.33 -0.34
N GLY A 373 -6.04 16.07 0.01
CA GLY A 373 -7.15 16.96 -0.35
C GLY A 373 -7.12 18.24 0.47
N GLU A 374 -8.00 19.18 0.14
CA GLU A 374 -8.22 20.37 0.97
C GLU A 374 -9.39 20.11 1.94
N PRO A 375 -9.36 20.69 3.16
CA PRO A 375 -10.46 20.55 4.11
C PRO A 375 -11.74 21.19 3.58
N GLY A 376 -12.88 20.71 4.05
CA GLY A 376 -14.16 21.33 3.76
C GLY A 376 -14.26 22.70 4.41
N GLU A 377 -14.99 23.61 3.78
CA GLU A 377 -15.25 24.90 4.38
C GLU A 377 -16.35 24.78 5.45
N PRO A 378 -16.21 25.51 6.56
CA PRO A 378 -17.21 25.60 7.61
C PRO A 378 -18.40 26.52 7.24
N GLY A 379 -19.60 26.17 7.72
CA GLY A 379 -20.84 26.94 7.47
C GLY A 379 -20.96 28.24 8.29
N SER A 380 -21.99 29.05 7.98
CA SER A 380 -22.31 30.30 8.67
C SER A 380 -23.44 30.15 9.69
N GLY A 381 -23.51 31.07 10.67
CA GLY A 381 -24.61 31.15 11.62
C GLY A 381 -25.89 31.71 10.99
N GLY A 382 -27.04 31.29 11.52
CA GLY A 382 -28.37 31.79 11.13
C GLY A 382 -28.71 33.13 11.78
N GLY A 383 -29.66 33.87 11.19
CA GLY A 383 -30.19 35.11 11.76
C GLY A 383 -31.06 34.86 13.00
N GLY A 384 -31.09 35.84 13.90
CA GLY A 384 -32.02 35.84 15.04
C GLY A 384 -33.44 36.21 14.60
N GLY A 385 -34.46 35.76 15.32
CA GLY A 385 -35.85 36.13 15.08
C GLY A 385 -36.16 37.58 15.48
N GLY A 386 -37.09 38.20 14.76
CA GLY A 386 -37.66 39.49 15.13
C GLY A 386 -38.60 39.37 16.34
N SER A 387 -38.77 40.46 17.09
CA SER A 387 -39.70 40.48 18.22
C SER A 387 -41.13 40.72 17.75
N GLY A 388 -42.11 40.31 18.57
CA GLY A 388 -43.50 40.66 18.33
C GLY A 388 -43.74 42.16 18.46
N SER A 389 -44.88 42.66 18.00
CA SER A 389 -45.25 44.06 18.19
C SER A 389 -46.13 44.27 19.41
N SER A 390 -46.24 45.55 19.80
CA SER A 390 -47.16 46.01 20.84
C SER A 390 -48.06 47.11 20.26
N CYS A 391 -49.11 47.42 21.01
CA CYS A 391 -50.17 48.31 20.56
C CYS A 391 -49.78 49.77 20.72
N ASP A 392 -49.90 50.53 19.64
CA ASP A 392 -49.62 51.97 19.70
C ASP A 392 -50.84 52.73 20.23
N LEU A 393 -50.72 53.20 21.48
CA LEU A 393 -51.71 53.99 22.21
C LEU A 393 -51.19 55.41 22.48
N THR A 394 -50.67 56.08 21.45
CA THR A 394 -50.18 57.48 21.53
C THR A 394 -51.19 58.47 22.13
N SER A 395 -52.50 58.25 21.92
CA SER A 395 -53.57 59.09 22.47
C SER A 395 -53.91 58.79 23.94
N ARG A 396 -53.30 57.76 24.55
CA ARG A 396 -53.52 57.32 25.94
C ARG A 396 -52.22 56.81 26.60
N PRO A 397 -51.31 57.72 26.99
CA PRO A 397 -49.99 57.35 27.52
C PRO A 397 -50.01 56.71 28.92
N SER A 398 -51.10 56.88 29.68
CA SER A 398 -51.23 56.33 31.04
C SER A 398 -51.85 54.93 31.11
N THR A 399 -52.37 54.39 30.00
CA THR A 399 -52.98 53.06 29.96
C THR A 399 -51.90 51.98 29.87
N PRO A 400 -51.80 51.01 30.80
CA PRO A 400 -50.84 49.91 30.67
C PRO A 400 -51.07 49.14 29.37
N VAL A 401 -49.99 48.85 28.64
CA VAL A 401 -50.03 48.09 27.37
C VAL A 401 -49.15 46.87 27.51
N ALA A 402 -49.68 45.71 27.11
CA ALA A 402 -48.90 44.48 27.06
C ALA A 402 -47.66 44.68 26.17
N ALA A 403 -46.50 44.36 26.73
CA ALA A 403 -45.25 44.24 26.01
C ALA A 403 -45.27 42.99 25.12
N SER A 404 -44.44 42.98 24.08
CA SER A 404 -44.25 41.80 23.25
C SER A 404 -43.14 40.90 23.78
N GLY A 405 -43.15 39.64 23.34
CA GLY A 405 -42.07 38.69 23.56
C GLY A 405 -40.85 38.99 22.69
N GLY A 406 -39.68 38.55 23.16
CA GLY A 406 -38.44 38.61 22.39
C GLY A 406 -38.38 37.53 21.31
N GLY A 407 -37.58 37.76 20.27
CA GLY A 407 -37.27 36.76 19.25
C GLY A 407 -36.25 35.73 19.74
N GLY A 408 -36.24 34.53 19.15
CA GLY A 408 -35.21 33.52 19.40
C GLY A 408 -33.88 33.84 18.72
N GLY A 409 -32.77 33.35 19.28
CA GLY A 409 -31.45 33.47 18.68
C GLY A 409 -31.22 32.47 17.55
N GLY A 410 -30.45 32.86 16.53
CA GLY A 410 -30.03 31.98 15.45
C GLY A 410 -29.02 30.93 15.92
N GLY A 411 -28.96 29.79 15.24
CA GLY A 411 -27.91 28.78 15.47
C GLY A 411 -26.55 29.22 14.92
N ALA A 412 -25.47 28.70 15.50
CA ALA A 412 -24.11 28.91 14.99
C ALA A 412 -23.81 28.04 13.77
N GLY A 413 -22.85 28.47 12.96
CA GLY A 413 -22.29 27.68 11.88
C GLY A 413 -21.47 26.50 12.37
N GLY A 414 -21.48 25.41 11.61
CA GLY A 414 -20.68 24.20 11.86
C GLY A 414 -19.20 24.35 11.47
N CYS A 415 -18.39 23.39 11.91
CA CYS A 415 -17.00 23.23 11.49
C CYS A 415 -16.90 22.59 10.10
N GLY A 416 -15.81 22.89 9.40
CA GLY A 416 -15.45 22.23 8.15
C GLY A 416 -14.94 20.82 8.43
N GLY A 417 -15.04 19.95 7.42
CA GLY A 417 -14.43 18.62 7.48
C GLY A 417 -12.91 18.70 7.37
N LEU A 418 -12.20 17.70 7.92
CA LEU A 418 -10.75 17.61 7.74
C LEU A 418 -10.41 17.09 6.34
N ALA A 419 -9.24 17.48 5.83
CA ALA A 419 -8.74 16.97 4.56
C ALA A 419 -8.52 15.46 4.60
N GLY A 420 -8.86 14.79 3.50
CA GLY A 420 -8.38 13.43 3.24
C GLY A 420 -6.87 13.41 3.01
N ARG A 421 -6.22 12.30 3.38
CA ARG A 421 -4.79 12.11 3.12
C ARG A 421 -4.59 11.58 1.71
N GLY A 422 -3.45 11.89 1.10
CA GLY A 422 -3.05 11.31 -0.17
C GLY A 422 -2.81 9.80 -0.08
N GLY A 423 -3.17 9.07 -1.12
CA GLY A 423 -2.78 7.67 -1.34
C GLY A 423 -1.47 7.59 -2.12
N GLY A 424 -0.82 6.42 -2.18
CA GLY A 424 0.49 6.29 -2.84
C GLY A 424 0.92 4.88 -3.10
#